data_AF-A0A515KJB2-F1
#
_entry.id   AF-A0A515KJB2-F1
#
_cell.length_a   1.000
_cell.length_b   1.000
_cell.length_c   1.000
_cell.angle_alpha   90.00
_cell.angle_beta   90.00
_cell.angle_gamma   90.00
#
_symmetry.space_group_name_H-M   'P 1'
#
loop_
_entity.id
_entity.type
_entity.pdbx_description
1 polymer ?
#
loop_
_entity_poly.entity_id
_entity_poly.type
_entity_poly.pdbx_seq_one_letter_code
_entity_poly.pdbx_strand_id
1 'polypeptide(L)' 'MNINATDRAISIYEALADRTETKGAREQLARHLNKLYVQGEHDQHRLTVHGLSFLREYDRQRNAA' A
#
# COMPACT_ATOMS: atom_id res chain seq x y z
N MET A 1 -11.69 -7.51 13.39
CA MET A 1 -11.88 -6.43 12.39
C MET A 1 -11.20 -6.88 11.11
N ASN A 2 -11.95 -7.06 10.01
CA ASN A 2 -11.36 -7.46 8.74
C ASN A 2 -10.75 -6.22 8.09
N ILE A 3 -9.47 -5.96 8.35
CA ILE A 3 -8.77 -4.78 7.83
C ILE A 3 -8.54 -4.99 6.33
N ASN A 4 -9.05 -4.09 5.48
CA ASN A 4 -8.84 -4.17 4.04
C ASN A 4 -7.34 -4.11 3.69
N ALA A 5 -6.97 -4.60 2.50
CA ALA A 5 -5.56 -4.70 2.11
C ALA A 5 -4.82 -3.34 2.12
N THR A 6 -5.52 -2.24 1.84
CA THR A 6 -4.96 -0.87 1.88
C THR A 6 -4.51 -0.50 3.29
N ASP A 7 -5.42 -0.56 4.26
CA ASP A 7 -5.14 -0.17 5.64
C ASP A 7 -4.11 -1.13 6.26
N ARG A 8 -4.19 -2.43 5.93
CA ARG A 8 -3.20 -3.41 6.37
C ARG A 8 -1.81 -3.11 5.83
N ALA A 9 -1.68 -2.80 4.54
CA ALA A 9 -0.38 -2.47 3.94
C ALA A 9 0.22 -1.19 4.55
N ILE A 10 -0.60 -0.15 4.79
CA ILE A 10 -0.16 1.09 5.44
C ILE A 10 0.35 0.80 6.85
N SER A 11 -0.43 0.14 7.69
CA SER A 11 -0.02 -0.12 9.08
C SER A 11 1.27 -0.94 9.17
N ILE A 12 1.45 -1.94 8.29
CA ILE A 12 2.70 -2.72 8.24
C ILE A 12 3.86 -1.82 7.78
N TYR A 13 3.66 -1.01 6.74
CA TYR A 13 4.72 -0.17 6.21
C TYR A 13 5.15 0.91 7.19
N GLU A 14 4.21 1.60 7.85
CA GLU A 14 4.50 2.59 8.89
C GLU A 14 5.29 1.98 10.05
N ALA A 15 4.90 0.79 10.51
CA ALA A 15 5.59 0.08 11.59
C ALA A 15 7.02 -0.37 11.23
N LEU A 16 7.27 -0.72 9.96
CA LEU A 16 8.58 -1.19 9.50
C LEU A 16 9.51 -0.05 9.07
N ALA A 17 8.96 1.02 8.51
CA ALA A 17 9.75 2.11 7.95
C ALA A 17 10.03 3.22 8.97
N ASP A 18 9.41 3.19 10.16
CA ASP A 18 9.40 4.30 11.14
C ASP A 18 8.94 5.63 10.51
N ARG A 19 8.09 5.54 9.48
CA ARG A 19 7.58 6.70 8.74
C ARG A 19 6.12 6.94 9.12
N THR A 20 5.82 8.18 9.51
CA THR A 20 4.46 8.63 9.88
C THR A 20 3.74 9.33 8.72
N GLU A 21 4.42 9.61 7.61
CA GLU A 21 3.88 10.39 6.49
C GLU A 21 3.50 9.56 5.26
N THR A 22 2.59 8.61 5.46
CA THR A 22 1.86 7.92 4.37
C THR A 22 0.61 8.67 3.93
N LYS A 23 0.35 9.87 4.51
CA LYS A 23 -0.87 10.67 4.32
C LYS A 23 -1.20 11.08 2.88
N GLY A 24 -0.26 11.01 1.93
CA GLY A 24 -0.54 11.17 0.49
C GLY A 24 -0.57 9.86 -0.31
N ALA A 25 0.05 8.80 0.21
CA ALA A 25 0.17 7.53 -0.49
C ALA A 25 -1.11 6.69 -0.42
N ARG A 26 -1.96 6.90 0.59
CA ARG A 26 -3.16 6.08 0.83
C ARG A 26 -4.14 6.07 -0.34
N GLU A 27 -4.46 7.23 -0.91
CA GLU A 27 -5.37 7.30 -2.06
C GLU A 27 -4.79 6.63 -3.30
N GLN A 28 -3.50 6.84 -3.56
CA GLN A 28 -2.83 6.22 -4.71
C GLN A 28 -2.71 4.71 -4.53
N LEU A 29 -2.41 4.24 -3.32
CA LEU A 29 -2.40 2.84 -2.94
C LEU A 29 -3.79 2.21 -3.12
N ALA A 30 -4.85 2.87 -2.63
CA ALA A 30 -6.22 2.39 -2.78
C ALA A 30 -6.61 2.24 -4.26
N ARG A 31 -6.24 3.21 -5.11
CA ARG A 31 -6.45 3.13 -6.57
C ARG A 31 -5.65 1.98 -7.19
N HIS A 32 -4.40 1.80 -6.78
CA HIS A 32 -3.55 0.72 -7.26
C HIS A 32 -4.13 -0.66 -6.92
N LEU A 33 -4.55 -0.88 -5.66
CA LEU A 33 -5.14 -2.14 -5.23
C LEU A 33 -6.52 -2.38 -5.84
N ASN A 34 -7.33 -1.33 -6.04
CA ASN A 34 -8.61 -1.47 -6.75
C ASN A 34 -8.40 -1.90 -8.20
N LYS A 35 -7.37 -1.39 -8.88
CA LYS A 35 -7.03 -1.84 -10.24
C LYS A 35 -6.71 -3.33 -10.27
N LEU A 36 -5.89 -3.83 -9.34
CA LEU A 36 -5.56 -5.26 -9.23
C LEU A 36 -6.81 -6.10 -8.91
N TYR A 37 -7.68 -5.59 -8.04
CA TYR A 37 -8.94 -6.24 -7.70
C TYR A 37 -9.86 -6.40 -8.92
N VAL A 38 -10.03 -5.33 -9.70
CA VAL A 38 -10.82 -5.38 -10.95
C VAL A 38 -10.17 -6.30 -12.00
N GLN A 39 -8.85 -6.49 -11.95
CA GLN A 39 -8.11 -7.43 -12.80
C GLN A 39 -8.19 -8.90 -12.33
N GLY A 40 -8.92 -9.19 -11.26
CA GLY A 40 -9.17 -10.55 -10.76
C GLY A 40 -8.30 -10.96 -9.57
N GLU A 41 -7.46 -10.07 -9.03
CA GLU A 41 -6.73 -10.35 -7.80
C GLU A 41 -7.61 -10.07 -6.57
N HIS A 42 -8.15 -11.14 -5.99
CA HIS A 42 -9.03 -11.03 -4.83
C HIS A 42 -8.37 -11.55 -3.54
N ASP A 43 -7.17 -12.16 -3.62
CA ASP A 43 -6.48 -12.63 -2.43
C ASP A 43 -5.95 -11.46 -1.61
N GLN A 44 -6.43 -11.36 -0.38
CA GLN A 44 -6.12 -10.25 0.52
C GLN A 44 -4.62 -10.20 0.87
N HIS A 45 -3.94 -11.34 0.96
CA HIS A 45 -2.51 -11.38 1.24
C HIS A 45 -1.70 -10.89 0.05
N ARG A 46 -2.04 -11.33 -1.17
CA ARG A 46 -1.41 -10.86 -2.42
C ARG A 46 -1.62 -9.37 -2.62
N LEU A 47 -2.83 -8.86 -2.43
CA LEU A 47 -3.10 -7.41 -2.45
C LEU A 47 -2.27 -6.65 -1.41
N THR A 48 -2.08 -7.21 -0.20
CA THR A 48 -1.22 -6.60 0.82
C THR A 48 0.24 -6.54 0.35
N VAL A 49 0.77 -7.61 -0.26
CA VAL A 49 2.15 -7.64 -0.80
C VAL A 49 2.33 -6.63 -1.93
N HIS A 50 1.35 -6.52 -2.84
CA HIS A 50 1.35 -5.47 -3.86
C HIS A 50 1.36 -4.07 -3.24
N GLY A 51 0.58 -3.87 -2.17
CA GLY A 51 0.55 -2.60 -1.45
C GLY A 51 1.88 -2.23 -0.80
N LEU A 52 2.56 -3.18 -0.15
CA LEU A 52 3.89 -2.96 0.43
C LEU A 52 4.93 -2.62 -0.64
N SER A 53 4.86 -3.28 -1.80
CA SER A 53 5.76 -3.00 -2.93
C SER A 53 5.53 -1.59 -3.49
N PHE A 54 4.26 -1.20 -3.67
CA PHE A 54 3.87 0.14 -4.10
C PHE A 54 4.37 1.22 -3.15
N LEU A 55 4.17 1.05 -1.83
CA LEU A 55 4.59 2.02 -0.82
C LEU A 55 6.11 2.24 -0.81
N ARG A 56 6.88 1.15 -0.93
CA ARG A 56 8.34 1.22 -1.04
C ARG A 56 8.80 2.00 -2.26
N GLU A 57 8.15 1.79 -3.41
CA GLU A 57 8.48 2.50 -4.64
C GLU A 57 8.07 3.98 -4.58
N TYR A 58 6.88 4.27 -4.08
CA TYR A 58 6.39 5.62 -3.85
C TYR A 58 7.36 6.43 -2.97
N ASP A 59 7.83 5.83 -1.88
CA ASP A 59 8.79 6.47 -0.97
C ASP A 59 10.16 6.71 -1.64
N ARG A 60 10.66 5.74 -2.43
CA ARG A 60 11.90 5.94 -3.21
C ARG A 60 11.79 7.11 -4.17
N GLN A 61 10.65 7.24 -4.89
CA GLN A 61 10.44 8.33 -5.83
C GLN A 61 10.38 9.69 -5.12
N ARG A 62 9.77 9.74 -3.93
CA ARG A 62 9.68 10.98 -3.13
C ARG A 62 11.01 11.43 -2.54
N ASN A 63 11.89 10.50 -2.18
CA ASN A 63 13.18 10.81 -1.57
C ASN A 63 14.33 10.92 -2.58
N ALA A 64 14.07 10.66 -3.87
CA ALA A 64 15.05 10.81 -4.95
C ALA A 64 15.04 12.21 -5.59
N ALA A 65 14.13 13.10 -5.16
CA ALA A 65 14.03 14.50 -5.54
C ALA A 65 14.59 15.40 -4.44
#